data_AF-A0A0D2NQI9-F1
#
_entry.id   AF-A0A0D2NQI9-F1
#
_cell.length_a   1.000
_cell.length_b   1.000
_cell.length_c   1.000
_cell.angle_alpha   90.00
_cell.angle_beta   90.00
_cell.angle_gamma   90.00
#
_symmetry.space_group_name_H-M   'P 1'
#
loop_
_entity.id
_entity.type
_entity.pdbx_description
1 polymer ?
#
loop_
_entity_poly.entity_id
_entity_poly.type
_entity_poly.pdbx_seq_one_letter_code
_entity_poly.pdbx_strand_id
1 'polypeptide(L)'
;MDRDELSSESVLETLLKTNRPPTDQETAIIQESMAPANAELKVVEAQISETIAHIQELESQVEQAVIKLQRLHEQEAAILDSFADHRRVLSAFRNIPEDVLREICVQACVKGDIPTLSYFGNPLPYVLAQICSEMRYIALTTPIIWTSMHVEIHPLHFDSLGQHEQVYSTLARRASTWFERAGGLGLTVFIQESIHSYVMPFIHVHEPHPSTILFDTLLSYSTRWKELEFDSRCGYDGMVSAPMIRIVALRAVDVPLLQSVTFYLDLMQPDSRLDDSVLLKVPTLKRVKLHTRNGPVFTVNWAILTSITLDEYSESNSHDYLVEILQQTKGLVFGDIGVGLGRLQEHYPDNINLPFLKTFFVRERNFGSATSGARSILDLITAPILEIFYVRREAFLDFSGFFKRSPRIRKLSMPYFDKDTLLTDTMAFLGHCPSLTELSLFPGNWMMDAPDANRFLRAFVEGDTGVICPRLQDFQFEGIYDFSLQTLRLFLEGRQRGIAARNVMPWKRLVIDIGGIKDREARQQASVLLLQKNAAGVIIRASNHK
;
A
#
# COMPACT_ATOMS: atom_id res chain seq x y z
N MET A 1 -28.33 46.48 97.83
CA MET A 1 -29.01 46.61 96.53
C MET A 1 -27.92 46.60 95.49
N ASP A 2 -27.73 45.44 94.88
CA ASP A 2 -26.55 45.05 94.11
C ASP A 2 -26.53 45.67 92.70
N ARG A 3 -25.32 45.94 92.20
CA ARG A 3 -25.01 46.27 90.80
C ARG A 3 -24.26 45.08 90.21
N ASP A 4 -24.90 44.33 89.32
CA ASP A 4 -24.28 43.27 88.52
C ASP A 4 -23.32 43.86 87.47
N GLU A 5 -22.10 43.31 87.39
CA GLU A 5 -21.09 43.57 86.36
C GLU A 5 -21.44 42.83 85.05
N LEU A 6 -21.54 43.56 83.94
CA LEU A 6 -21.90 43.03 82.62
C LEU A 6 -20.65 42.55 81.84
N SER A 7 -20.64 41.30 81.38
CA SER A 7 -19.61 40.68 80.51
C SER A 7 -19.71 41.15 79.04
N SER A 8 -18.58 41.21 78.31
CA SER A 8 -18.48 41.71 76.92
C SER A 8 -19.38 40.97 75.92
N GLU A 9 -19.54 39.66 76.10
CA GLU A 9 -20.40 38.81 75.27
C GLU A 9 -21.89 39.07 75.55
N SER A 10 -22.24 39.31 76.82
CA SER A 10 -23.58 39.73 77.25
C SER A 10 -23.97 41.12 76.74
N VAL A 11 -23.00 42.05 76.71
CA VAL A 11 -23.17 43.40 76.14
C VAL A 11 -23.44 43.32 74.64
N LEU A 12 -22.65 42.54 73.89
CA LEU A 12 -22.86 42.32 72.45
C LEU A 12 -24.21 41.64 72.17
N GLU A 13 -24.59 40.62 72.93
CA GLU A 13 -25.87 39.92 72.75
C GLU A 13 -27.08 40.83 73.05
N THR A 14 -26.95 41.71 74.05
CA THR A 14 -28.00 42.67 74.41
C THR A 14 -28.14 43.78 73.36
N LEU A 15 -27.03 44.26 72.81
CA LEU A 15 -27.03 45.25 71.73
C LEU A 15 -27.51 44.67 70.39
N LEU A 16 -27.31 43.38 70.13
CA LEU A 16 -27.89 42.71 68.95
C LEU A 16 -29.40 42.50 69.08
N LYS A 17 -29.93 42.38 70.30
CA LYS A 17 -31.37 42.23 70.57
C LYS A 17 -32.12 43.55 70.71
N THR A 18 -31.41 44.68 70.83
CA THR A 18 -32.01 46.01 71.01
C THR A 18 -31.43 46.99 70.00
N ASN A 19 -32.28 47.63 69.19
CA ASN A 19 -31.84 48.68 68.24
C ASN A 19 -31.42 50.00 68.94
N ARG A 20 -30.92 49.94 70.20
CA ARG A 20 -30.41 51.12 70.91
C ARG A 20 -28.94 51.33 70.56
N PRO A 21 -28.47 52.59 70.44
CA PRO A 21 -27.05 52.85 70.29
C PRO A 21 -26.29 52.36 71.54
N PRO A 22 -25.09 51.75 71.38
CA PRO A 22 -24.24 51.34 72.50
C PRO A 22 -23.81 52.56 73.34
N THR A 23 -23.70 52.39 74.66
CA THR A 23 -23.14 53.41 75.55
C THR A 23 -21.62 53.47 75.45
N ASP A 24 -21.01 54.57 75.90
CA ASP A 24 -19.55 54.81 75.85
C ASP A 24 -18.71 53.71 76.54
N GLN A 25 -19.28 53.05 77.54
CA GLN A 25 -18.62 51.94 78.24
C GLN A 25 -18.74 50.62 77.46
N GLU A 26 -19.88 50.40 76.80
CA GLU A 26 -20.10 49.24 75.92
C GLU A 26 -19.22 49.35 74.65
N THR A 27 -19.05 50.55 74.09
CA THR A 27 -18.14 50.80 72.96
C THR A 27 -16.67 50.58 73.33
N ALA A 28 -16.23 50.98 74.53
CA ALA A 28 -14.86 50.74 74.99
C ALA A 28 -14.55 49.23 75.10
N ILE A 29 -15.49 48.43 75.64
CA ILE A 29 -15.35 46.98 75.76
C ILE A 29 -15.31 46.29 74.38
N ILE A 30 -16.12 46.76 73.42
CA ILE A 30 -16.10 46.26 72.04
C ILE A 30 -14.78 46.63 71.35
N GLN A 31 -14.26 47.84 71.56
CA GLN A 31 -12.98 48.25 70.99
C GLN A 31 -11.79 47.46 71.54
N GLU A 32 -11.80 47.17 72.84
CA GLU A 32 -10.75 46.36 73.49
C GLU A 32 -10.80 44.90 73.04
N SER A 33 -11.99 44.31 72.89
CA SER A 33 -12.13 42.94 72.36
C SER A 33 -11.76 42.83 70.87
N MET A 34 -11.94 43.91 70.09
CA MET A 34 -11.56 43.98 68.68
C MET A 34 -10.08 44.34 68.45
N ALA A 35 -9.35 44.77 69.47
CA ALA A 35 -7.93 45.16 69.35
C ALA A 35 -7.01 44.08 68.74
N PRO A 36 -7.06 42.80 69.15
CA PRO A 36 -6.24 41.75 68.54
C PRO A 36 -6.62 41.48 67.07
N ALA A 37 -7.92 41.48 66.74
CA ALA A 37 -8.39 41.34 65.37
C ALA A 37 -7.95 42.51 64.47
N ASN A 38 -7.93 43.73 65.00
CA ASN A 38 -7.43 44.91 64.29
C ASN A 38 -5.90 44.86 64.06
N ALA A 39 -5.15 44.25 64.99
CA ALA A 39 -3.71 44.04 64.80
C ALA A 39 -3.42 42.99 63.73
N GLU A 40 -4.17 41.88 63.70
CA GLU A 40 -4.09 40.88 62.64
C GLU A 40 -4.49 41.47 61.27
N LEU A 41 -5.55 42.28 61.21
CA LEU A 41 -5.95 42.98 59.99
C LEU A 41 -4.83 43.86 59.43
N LYS A 42 -4.12 44.61 60.28
CA LYS A 42 -2.97 45.43 59.84
C LYS A 42 -1.83 44.60 59.26
N VAL A 43 -1.57 43.42 59.81
CA VAL A 43 -0.55 42.51 59.27
C VAL A 43 -0.97 41.99 57.90
N VAL A 44 -2.24 41.61 57.75
CA VAL A 44 -2.81 41.18 56.47
C VAL A 44 -2.79 42.31 55.43
N GLU A 45 -3.14 43.54 55.81
CA GLU A 45 -3.08 44.72 54.93
C GLU A 45 -1.65 45.02 54.44
N ALA A 46 -0.65 44.89 55.32
CA ALA A 46 0.75 45.06 54.95
C ALA A 46 1.21 43.97 53.96
N GLN A 47 0.82 42.71 54.22
CA GLN A 47 1.15 41.58 53.34
C GLN A 47 0.43 41.67 51.98
N ILE A 48 -0.81 42.15 51.95
CA ILE A 48 -1.53 42.46 50.70
C ILE A 48 -0.78 43.55 49.93
N SER A 49 -0.35 44.61 50.60
CA SER A 49 0.38 45.72 49.97
C SER A 49 1.72 45.26 49.36
N GLU A 50 2.47 44.42 50.08
CA GLU A 50 3.71 43.82 49.59
C GLU A 50 3.46 42.90 48.38
N THR A 51 2.40 42.08 48.44
CA THR A 51 2.02 41.18 47.34
C THR A 51 1.62 41.98 46.09
N ILE A 52 0.87 43.07 46.25
CA ILE A 52 0.48 43.96 45.13
C ILE A 52 1.73 44.58 44.50
N ALA A 53 2.69 45.06 45.28
CA ALA A 53 3.93 45.61 44.75
C ALA A 53 4.75 44.56 43.98
N HIS A 54 4.77 43.31 44.46
CA HIS A 54 5.45 42.22 43.76
C HIS A 54 4.75 41.85 42.44
N ILE A 55 3.41 41.86 42.41
CA ILE A 55 2.63 41.64 41.17
C ILE A 55 2.95 42.74 40.14
N GLN A 56 2.96 44.01 40.55
CA GLN A 56 3.28 45.12 39.64
C GLN A 56 4.69 45.01 39.04
N GLU A 57 5.67 44.57 39.84
CA GLU A 57 7.02 44.31 39.35
C GLU A 57 7.05 43.15 38.34
N LEU A 58 6.34 42.06 38.61
CA LEU A 58 6.22 40.94 37.66
C LEU A 58 5.52 41.35 36.36
N GLU A 59 4.46 42.15 36.43
CA GLU A 59 3.76 42.69 35.26
C GLU A 59 4.69 43.53 34.38
N SER A 60 5.51 44.40 34.99
CA SER A 60 6.54 45.18 34.30
C SER A 60 7.59 44.28 33.61
N GLN A 61 8.04 43.22 34.28
CA GLN A 61 8.99 42.27 33.68
C GLN A 61 8.37 41.50 32.50
N VAL A 62 7.10 41.10 32.59
CA VAL A 62 6.37 40.47 31.49
C VAL A 62 6.25 41.41 30.30
N GLU A 63 5.87 42.67 30.53
CA GLU A 63 5.77 43.67 29.46
C GLU A 63 7.12 43.86 28.74
N GLN A 64 8.21 43.99 29.49
CA GLN A 64 9.56 44.11 28.92
C GLN A 64 9.96 42.87 28.10
N ALA A 65 9.62 41.66 28.58
CA ALA A 65 9.90 40.43 27.85
C ALA A 65 9.10 40.33 26.55
N VAL A 66 7.82 40.75 26.56
CA VAL A 66 6.96 40.80 25.36
C VAL A 66 7.54 41.77 24.32
N ILE A 67 7.96 42.97 24.73
CA ILE A 67 8.59 43.95 23.84
C ILE A 67 9.87 43.38 23.22
N LYS A 68 10.69 42.69 24.02
CA LYS A 68 11.93 42.07 23.54
C LYS A 68 11.68 40.95 22.54
N LEU A 69 10.67 40.10 22.79
CA LEU A 69 10.26 39.05 21.85
C LEU A 69 9.76 39.62 20.53
N GLN A 70 8.92 40.65 20.59
CA GLN A 70 8.42 41.34 19.41
C GLN A 70 9.57 41.88 18.55
N ARG A 71 10.56 42.54 19.18
CA ARG A 71 11.75 43.04 18.48
C ARG A 71 12.59 41.92 17.85
N LEU A 72 12.73 40.78 18.52
CA LEU A 72 13.46 39.63 17.97
C LEU A 72 12.73 39.05 16.75
N HIS A 73 11.40 38.96 16.78
CA HIS A 73 10.62 38.53 15.61
C HIS A 73 10.72 39.51 14.44
N GLU A 74 10.73 40.81 14.71
CA GLU A 74 10.96 41.82 13.66
C GLU A 74 12.37 41.70 13.04
N GLN A 75 13.38 41.42 13.85
CA GLN A 75 14.74 41.17 13.37
C GLN A 75 14.83 39.88 12.56
N GLU A 76 14.20 38.80 13.02
CA GLU A 76 14.10 37.53 12.28
C GLU A 76 13.45 37.74 10.92
N ALA A 77 12.31 38.45 10.88
CA ALA A 77 11.59 38.76 9.65
C ALA A 77 12.44 39.60 8.68
N ALA A 78 13.14 40.63 9.18
CA ALA A 78 14.02 41.46 8.36
C ALA A 78 15.22 40.67 7.78
N ILE A 79 15.79 39.77 8.58
CA ILE A 79 16.84 38.87 8.12
C ILE A 79 16.30 37.95 7.02
N LEU A 80 15.16 37.27 7.25
CA LEU A 80 14.56 36.37 6.26
C LEU A 80 14.21 37.09 4.95
N ASP A 81 13.72 38.32 5.02
CA ASP A 81 13.42 39.14 3.84
C ASP A 81 14.69 39.51 3.07
N SER A 82 15.77 39.90 3.77
CA SER A 82 17.07 40.18 3.14
C SER A 82 17.68 38.96 2.42
N PHE A 83 17.43 37.75 2.94
CA PHE A 83 17.87 36.51 2.31
C PHE A 83 16.96 36.05 1.16
N ALA A 84 15.74 36.56 1.04
CA ALA A 84 14.79 36.12 0.01
C ALA A 84 15.33 36.42 -1.40
N ASP A 85 15.96 37.57 -1.61
CA ASP A 85 16.51 37.95 -2.91
C ASP A 85 17.78 37.16 -3.25
N HIS A 86 18.66 36.93 -2.26
CA HIS A 86 19.82 36.05 -2.43
C HIS A 86 19.41 34.60 -2.72
N ARG A 87 18.37 34.09 -2.04
CA ARG A 87 17.83 32.74 -2.26
C ARG A 87 17.14 32.59 -3.61
N ARG A 88 16.50 33.64 -4.13
CA ARG A 88 15.92 33.67 -5.49
C ARG A 88 17.00 33.61 -6.57
N VAL A 89 18.12 34.32 -6.39
CA VAL A 89 19.23 34.33 -7.34
C VAL A 89 20.04 33.03 -7.30
N LEU A 90 20.27 32.48 -6.10
CA LEU A 90 21.01 31.24 -5.90
C LEU A 90 20.15 29.99 -5.94
N SER A 91 18.88 30.09 -6.35
CA SER A 91 17.97 28.95 -6.43
C SER A 91 18.55 27.92 -7.40
N ALA A 92 18.94 26.75 -6.87
CA ALA A 92 19.50 25.66 -7.66
C ALA A 92 18.61 25.32 -8.88
N PHE A 93 17.29 25.47 -8.74
CA PHE A 93 16.32 25.21 -9.81
C PHE A 93 16.48 26.09 -11.05
N ARG A 94 17.02 27.32 -10.93
CA ARG A 94 17.26 28.20 -12.09
C ARG A 94 18.52 27.81 -12.88
N ASN A 95 19.42 27.05 -12.27
CA ASN A 95 20.65 26.58 -12.91
C ASN A 95 20.49 25.20 -13.55
N ILE A 96 19.32 24.57 -13.43
CA ILE A 96 19.05 23.28 -14.05
C ILE A 96 18.65 23.52 -15.51
N PRO A 97 19.31 22.87 -16.48
CA PRO A 97 18.89 22.90 -17.88
C PRO A 97 17.43 22.50 -18.07
N GLU A 98 16.76 23.12 -19.05
CA GLU A 98 15.32 22.90 -19.31
C GLU A 98 15.00 21.43 -19.60
N ASP A 99 15.86 20.73 -20.35
CA ASP A 99 15.72 19.32 -20.68
C ASP A 99 15.77 18.43 -19.43
N VAL A 100 16.66 18.74 -18.48
CA VAL A 100 16.74 18.04 -17.19
C VAL A 100 15.50 18.31 -16.35
N LEU A 101 15.02 19.55 -16.27
CA LEU A 101 13.77 19.87 -15.57
C LEU A 101 12.57 19.16 -16.20
N ARG A 102 12.50 19.13 -17.53
CA ARG A 102 11.47 18.41 -18.27
C ARG A 102 11.48 16.93 -17.95
N GLU A 103 12.66 16.30 -17.95
CA GLU A 103 12.78 14.89 -17.58
C GLU A 103 12.36 14.66 -16.11
N ILE A 104 12.72 15.54 -15.18
CA ILE A 104 12.26 15.46 -13.79
C ILE A 104 10.72 15.50 -13.72
N CYS A 105 10.07 16.42 -14.44
CA CYS A 105 8.61 16.49 -14.49
C CYS A 105 8.00 15.20 -15.07
N VAL A 106 8.58 14.65 -16.13
CA VAL A 106 8.12 13.38 -16.74
C VAL A 106 8.28 12.22 -15.77
N GLN A 107 9.43 12.09 -15.11
CA GLN A 107 9.66 11.03 -14.12
C GLN A 107 8.67 11.14 -12.97
N ALA A 108 8.43 12.34 -12.46
CA ALA A 108 7.53 12.58 -11.33
C ALA A 108 6.06 12.31 -11.68
N CYS A 109 5.61 12.61 -12.91
CA CYS A 109 4.21 12.46 -13.31
C CYS A 109 3.87 11.14 -14.02
N VAL A 110 4.85 10.48 -14.65
CA VAL A 110 4.62 9.28 -15.49
C VAL A 110 5.17 8.01 -14.85
N LYS A 111 6.33 8.07 -14.19
CA LYS A 111 6.93 6.89 -13.53
C LYS A 111 6.64 6.80 -12.04
N GLY A 112 6.24 7.91 -11.42
CA GLY A 112 5.68 7.93 -10.08
C GLY A 112 4.23 7.43 -10.05
N ASP A 113 3.52 7.76 -8.97
CA ASP A 113 2.10 7.47 -8.84
C ASP A 113 1.30 8.27 -9.88
N ILE A 114 0.29 7.63 -10.47
CA ILE A 114 -0.59 8.29 -11.45
C ILE A 114 -1.26 9.51 -10.75
N PRO A 115 -1.16 10.73 -11.32
CA PRO A 115 -1.72 11.91 -10.68
C PRO A 115 -3.24 11.79 -10.49
N THR A 116 -3.69 11.98 -9.25
CA THR A 116 -5.11 11.95 -8.89
C THR A 116 -5.80 13.29 -9.07
N LEU A 117 -6.88 13.31 -9.84
CA LEU A 117 -7.84 14.40 -9.96
C LEU A 117 -8.96 14.21 -8.93
N SER A 118 -8.90 15.01 -7.87
CA SER A 118 -9.93 15.09 -6.84
C SER A 118 -10.42 16.53 -6.66
N TYR A 119 -11.56 16.71 -6.01
CA TYR A 119 -12.15 18.04 -5.80
C TYR A 119 -11.29 18.90 -4.86
N PHE A 120 -10.80 18.32 -3.76
CA PHE A 120 -10.00 19.02 -2.75
C PHE A 120 -8.51 19.12 -3.09
N GLY A 121 -8.03 18.31 -4.05
CA GLY A 121 -6.62 18.20 -4.40
C GLY A 121 -6.25 18.93 -5.69
N ASN A 122 -5.01 19.42 -5.73
CA ASN A 122 -4.35 19.78 -6.98
C ASN A 122 -3.40 18.66 -7.41
N PRO A 123 -3.66 18.02 -8.56
CA PRO A 123 -2.76 17.01 -9.10
C PRO A 123 -1.36 17.60 -9.37
N LEU A 124 -0.35 16.73 -9.32
CA LEU A 124 1.05 17.12 -9.49
C LEU A 124 1.32 17.96 -10.76
N PRO A 125 0.81 17.63 -11.97
CA PRO A 125 0.99 18.49 -13.16
C PRO A 125 0.49 19.93 -12.98
N TYR A 126 -0.61 20.15 -12.25
CA TYR A 126 -1.07 21.50 -11.94
C TYR A 126 -0.18 22.20 -10.92
N VAL A 127 0.27 21.46 -9.89
CA VAL A 127 1.20 22.00 -8.88
C VAL A 127 2.49 22.45 -9.55
N LEU A 128 3.08 21.63 -10.42
CA LEU A 128 4.28 21.97 -11.20
C LEU A 128 4.07 23.26 -12.01
N ALA A 129 2.90 23.42 -12.62
CA ALA A 129 2.56 24.61 -13.39
C ALA A 129 2.36 25.89 -12.53
N GLN A 130 2.35 25.77 -11.20
CA GLN A 130 2.19 26.88 -10.26
C GLN A 130 3.49 27.30 -9.55
N ILE A 131 4.58 26.52 -9.65
CA ILE A 131 5.84 26.78 -8.91
C ILE A 131 6.54 28.05 -9.40
N CYS A 132 6.87 28.12 -10.69
CA CYS A 132 7.51 29.28 -11.32
C CYS A 132 7.13 29.38 -12.80
N SER A 133 7.53 30.46 -13.47
CA SER A 133 7.27 30.67 -14.90
C SER A 133 7.94 29.61 -15.78
N GLU A 134 9.18 29.22 -15.49
CA GLU A 134 9.86 28.18 -16.26
C GLU A 134 9.17 26.81 -16.10
N MET A 135 8.84 26.40 -14.87
CA MET A 135 8.12 25.15 -14.62
C MET A 135 6.72 25.15 -15.23
N ARG A 136 6.03 26.29 -15.24
CA ARG A 136 4.76 26.45 -15.97
C ARG A 136 4.93 26.23 -17.45
N TYR A 137 5.93 26.85 -18.06
CA TYR A 137 6.21 26.65 -19.48
C TYR A 137 6.49 25.18 -19.79
N ILE A 138 7.38 24.54 -19.03
CA ILE A 138 7.73 23.12 -19.20
C ILE A 138 6.48 22.23 -19.02
N ALA A 139 5.70 22.43 -17.95
CA ALA A 139 4.52 21.63 -17.68
C ALA A 139 3.47 21.75 -18.80
N LEU A 140 3.24 22.96 -19.31
CA LEU A 140 2.24 23.20 -20.36
C LEU A 140 2.71 22.75 -21.75
N THR A 141 4.02 22.75 -22.02
CA THR A 141 4.60 22.37 -23.33
C THR A 141 5.04 20.91 -23.41
N THR A 142 4.80 20.12 -22.36
CA THR A 142 5.18 18.70 -22.29
C THR A 142 3.93 17.81 -22.21
N PRO A 143 3.28 17.48 -23.35
CA PRO A 143 2.00 16.75 -23.36
C PRO A 143 2.01 15.42 -22.61
N ILE A 144 3.15 14.72 -22.58
CA ILE A 144 3.25 13.38 -21.97
C ILE A 144 2.96 13.38 -20.47
N ILE A 145 3.15 14.49 -19.73
CA ILE A 145 2.81 14.53 -18.30
C ILE A 145 1.29 14.56 -18.05
N TRP A 146 0.50 14.80 -19.10
CA TRP A 146 -0.95 14.88 -19.06
C TRP A 146 -1.63 13.61 -19.63
N THR A 147 -0.87 12.57 -20.02
CA THR A 147 -1.46 11.37 -20.64
C THR A 147 -2.11 10.41 -19.65
N SER A 148 -1.77 10.52 -18.37
CA SER A 148 -2.25 9.62 -17.33
C SER A 148 -3.05 10.40 -16.29
N MET A 149 -4.20 9.86 -15.88
CA MET A 149 -5.04 10.47 -14.84
C MET A 149 -5.75 9.40 -14.02
N HIS A 150 -5.69 9.55 -12.70
CA HIS A 150 -6.57 8.84 -11.78
C HIS A 150 -7.72 9.77 -11.39
N VAL A 151 -8.96 9.33 -11.58
CA VAL A 151 -10.16 10.08 -11.27
C VAL A 151 -10.90 9.41 -10.11
N GLU A 152 -11.04 10.15 -9.03
CA GLU A 152 -11.81 9.72 -7.87
C GLU A 152 -13.25 10.24 -7.96
N ILE A 153 -14.21 9.31 -7.98
CA ILE A 153 -15.64 9.61 -7.95
C ILE A 153 -16.15 9.22 -6.56
N HIS A 154 -16.16 10.21 -5.66
CA HIS A 154 -16.64 10.06 -4.28
C HIS A 154 -17.99 10.75 -4.07
N PRO A 155 -18.91 10.17 -3.27
CA PRO A 155 -20.04 10.87 -2.71
C PRO A 155 -19.48 11.89 -1.71
N LEU A 156 -19.45 13.14 -2.15
CA LEU A 156 -19.12 14.26 -1.27
C LEU A 156 -20.38 14.64 -0.50
N HIS A 157 -20.27 14.80 0.82
CA HIS A 157 -21.41 15.25 1.63
C HIS A 157 -21.67 16.73 1.34
N PHE A 158 -22.66 17.03 0.51
CA PHE A 158 -23.12 18.38 0.25
C PHE A 158 -24.60 18.51 0.62
N ASP A 159 -24.98 19.71 1.09
CA ASP A 159 -26.34 19.97 1.60
C ASP A 159 -27.38 20.11 0.47
N SER A 160 -26.95 20.17 -0.79
CA SER A 160 -27.85 20.34 -1.94
C SER A 160 -27.33 19.71 -3.23
N LEU A 161 -28.26 19.26 -4.08
CA LEU A 161 -27.97 18.68 -5.41
C LEU A 161 -27.15 19.64 -6.31
N GLY A 162 -27.44 20.95 -6.26
CA GLY A 162 -26.72 21.94 -7.06
C GLY A 162 -25.23 22.05 -6.71
N GLN A 163 -24.85 21.82 -5.45
CA GLN A 163 -23.44 21.79 -5.04
C GLN A 163 -22.71 20.57 -5.65
N HIS A 164 -23.37 19.40 -5.67
CA HIS A 164 -22.82 18.22 -6.35
C HIS A 164 -22.58 18.49 -7.83
N GLU A 165 -23.58 19.06 -8.53
CA GLU A 165 -23.47 19.38 -9.95
C GLU A 165 -22.31 20.35 -10.24
N GLN A 166 -22.17 21.40 -9.42
CA GLN A 166 -21.07 22.36 -9.56
C GLN A 166 -19.69 21.72 -9.37
N VAL A 167 -19.56 20.80 -8.40
CA VAL A 167 -18.32 20.07 -8.14
C VAL A 167 -17.95 19.17 -9.31
N TYR A 168 -18.88 18.33 -9.78
CA TYR A 168 -18.63 17.44 -10.91
C TYR A 168 -18.40 18.22 -12.22
N SER A 169 -19.08 19.34 -12.42
CA SER A 169 -18.82 20.26 -13.55
C SER A 169 -17.41 20.86 -13.47
N THR A 170 -16.94 21.21 -12.27
CA THR A 170 -15.57 21.71 -12.06
C THR A 170 -14.54 20.62 -12.35
N LEU A 171 -14.77 19.39 -11.90
CA LEU A 171 -13.92 18.24 -12.20
C LEU A 171 -13.90 17.92 -13.69
N ALA A 172 -15.07 17.92 -14.34
CA ALA A 172 -15.22 17.71 -15.78
C ALA A 172 -14.39 18.73 -16.58
N ARG A 173 -14.51 20.03 -16.25
CA ARG A 173 -13.70 21.08 -16.90
C ARG A 173 -12.20 20.87 -16.71
N ARG A 174 -11.77 20.48 -15.50
CA ARG A 174 -10.35 20.15 -15.23
C ARG A 174 -9.91 18.94 -16.05
N ALA A 175 -10.72 17.89 -16.12
CA ALA A 175 -10.44 16.70 -16.91
C ALA A 175 -10.33 16.99 -18.41
N SER A 176 -11.22 17.82 -18.97
CA SER A 176 -11.12 18.25 -20.38
C SER A 176 -9.82 19.02 -20.62
N THR A 177 -9.54 20.04 -19.78
CA THR A 177 -8.30 20.83 -19.89
C THR A 177 -7.06 19.94 -19.81
N TRP A 178 -7.09 18.90 -18.99
CA TRP A 178 -6.01 17.93 -18.87
C TRP A 178 -5.78 17.14 -20.16
N PHE A 179 -6.83 16.54 -20.71
CA PHE A 179 -6.70 15.71 -21.91
C PHE A 179 -6.48 16.52 -23.19
N GLU A 180 -6.91 17.79 -23.21
CA GLU A 180 -6.53 18.77 -24.24
C GLU A 180 -5.01 19.01 -24.23
N ARG A 181 -4.41 19.17 -23.05
CA ARG A 181 -2.95 19.35 -22.90
C ARG A 181 -2.16 18.10 -23.29
N ALA A 182 -2.74 16.92 -23.15
CA ALA A 182 -2.15 15.68 -23.65
C ALA A 182 -2.10 15.61 -25.19
N GLY A 183 -2.77 16.53 -25.90
CA GLY A 183 -2.72 16.62 -27.36
C GLY A 183 -3.34 15.40 -28.04
N GLY A 184 -2.64 14.80 -29.00
CA GLY A 184 -3.08 13.58 -29.70
C GLY A 184 -2.59 12.27 -29.07
N LEU A 185 -1.95 12.32 -27.89
CA LEU A 185 -1.36 11.13 -27.28
C LEU A 185 -2.44 10.18 -26.73
N GLY A 186 -2.10 8.88 -26.71
CA GLY A 186 -2.92 7.86 -26.07
C GLY A 186 -2.99 8.05 -24.56
N LEU A 187 -4.16 7.79 -23.98
CA LEU A 187 -4.48 8.09 -22.59
C LEU A 187 -4.49 6.83 -21.73
N THR A 188 -3.98 6.96 -20.50
CA THR A 188 -4.15 6.00 -19.42
C THR A 188 -5.13 6.61 -18.41
N VAL A 189 -6.29 5.99 -18.26
CA VAL A 189 -7.36 6.51 -17.38
C VAL A 189 -7.64 5.48 -16.31
N PHE A 190 -7.42 5.86 -15.05
CA PHE A 190 -7.86 5.11 -13.89
C PHE A 190 -9.08 5.80 -13.29
N ILE A 191 -10.18 5.06 -13.10
CA ILE A 191 -11.42 5.57 -12.53
C ILE A 191 -11.71 4.76 -11.28
N GLN A 192 -11.69 5.42 -10.13
CA GLN A 192 -12.07 4.83 -8.85
C GLN A 192 -13.45 5.34 -8.45
N GLU A 193 -14.40 4.43 -8.39
CA GLU A 193 -15.76 4.67 -7.95
C GLU A 193 -15.93 4.18 -6.51
N SER A 194 -16.20 5.10 -5.59
CA SER A 194 -16.40 4.76 -4.17
C SER A 194 -17.82 5.07 -3.75
N ILE A 195 -18.76 4.17 -4.00
CA ILE A 195 -20.12 4.32 -3.51
C ILE A 195 -20.13 3.96 -2.01
N HIS A 196 -20.12 4.95 -1.11
CA HIS A 196 -20.46 4.69 0.28
C HIS A 196 -21.99 4.57 0.40
N SER A 197 -22.47 3.36 0.70
CA SER A 197 -23.90 3.03 0.89
C SER A 197 -24.54 3.64 2.14
N TYR A 198 -23.77 4.35 2.97
CA TYR A 198 -24.30 4.98 4.19
C TYR A 198 -25.12 6.25 3.95
N VAL A 199 -25.18 6.77 2.71
CA VAL A 199 -25.95 7.97 2.40
C VAL A 199 -27.12 7.63 1.47
N MET A 200 -28.25 7.37 2.13
CA MET A 200 -29.63 7.62 1.67
C MET A 200 -30.31 6.58 0.74
N PRO A 201 -31.26 5.80 1.28
CA PRO A 201 -32.37 5.19 0.52
C PRO A 201 -33.36 6.21 -0.06
N PHE A 202 -33.11 7.52 0.09
CA PHE A 202 -34.08 8.59 -0.15
C PHE A 202 -33.75 9.52 -1.32
N ILE A 203 -32.62 9.34 -2.03
CA ILE A 203 -32.44 10.04 -3.32
C ILE A 203 -33.29 9.28 -4.34
N HIS A 204 -34.31 9.97 -4.86
CA HIS A 204 -35.26 9.47 -5.84
C HIS A 204 -34.57 8.64 -6.93
N VAL A 205 -35.03 7.40 -7.09
CA VAL A 205 -34.56 6.33 -8.00
C VAL A 205 -34.61 6.71 -9.50
N HIS A 206 -34.90 7.97 -9.83
CA HIS A 206 -35.16 8.42 -11.20
C HIS A 206 -34.30 9.60 -11.69
N GLU A 207 -33.48 10.23 -10.84
CA GLU A 207 -32.56 11.28 -11.31
C GLU A 207 -31.12 10.75 -11.47
N PRO A 208 -30.47 10.99 -12.63
CA PRO A 208 -29.10 10.55 -12.84
C PRO A 208 -28.16 11.26 -11.87
N HIS A 209 -27.31 10.49 -11.19
CA HIS A 209 -26.34 11.03 -10.25
C HIS A 209 -25.44 12.09 -10.96
N PRO A 210 -25.16 13.25 -10.34
CA PRO A 210 -24.38 14.33 -10.98
C PRO A 210 -22.96 13.94 -11.44
N SER A 211 -22.41 12.83 -10.93
CA SER A 211 -21.13 12.26 -11.42
C SER A 211 -21.17 11.88 -12.90
N THR A 212 -22.35 11.72 -13.48
CA THR A 212 -22.53 11.47 -14.92
C THR A 212 -21.86 12.54 -15.78
N ILE A 213 -21.84 13.81 -15.36
CA ILE A 213 -21.19 14.93 -16.10
C ILE A 213 -19.68 14.71 -16.26
N LEU A 214 -19.02 14.33 -15.16
CA LEU A 214 -17.60 14.01 -15.18
C LEU A 214 -17.36 12.77 -16.04
N PHE A 215 -18.19 11.75 -15.88
CA PHE A 215 -18.06 10.51 -16.63
C PHE A 215 -18.28 10.68 -18.14
N ASP A 216 -19.26 11.48 -18.55
CA ASP A 216 -19.50 11.90 -19.94
C ASP A 216 -18.25 12.55 -20.53
N THR A 217 -17.62 13.41 -19.75
CA THR A 217 -16.38 14.08 -20.15
C THR A 217 -15.28 13.06 -20.37
N LEU A 218 -15.07 12.11 -19.46
CA LEU A 218 -14.06 11.05 -19.63
C LEU A 218 -14.33 10.20 -20.88
N LEU A 219 -15.59 9.79 -21.08
CA LEU A 219 -16.00 8.98 -22.22
C LEU A 219 -15.83 9.71 -23.56
N SER A 220 -15.95 11.05 -23.59
CA SER A 220 -15.70 11.82 -24.81
C SER A 220 -14.26 11.67 -25.34
N TYR A 221 -13.31 11.28 -24.48
CA TYR A 221 -11.91 11.01 -24.84
C TYR A 221 -11.63 9.51 -25.01
N SER A 222 -12.63 8.64 -24.99
CA SER A 222 -12.49 7.17 -25.08
C SER A 222 -11.76 6.70 -26.34
N THR A 223 -11.88 7.45 -27.44
CA THR A 223 -11.20 7.13 -28.70
C THR A 223 -9.68 7.14 -28.59
N ARG A 224 -9.15 7.83 -27.57
CA ARG A 224 -7.73 7.94 -27.27
C ARG A 224 -7.28 7.01 -26.15
N TRP A 225 -8.18 6.27 -25.50
CA TRP A 225 -7.82 5.39 -24.40
C TRP A 225 -6.93 4.25 -24.90
N LYS A 226 -5.72 4.19 -24.33
CA LYS A 226 -4.76 3.11 -24.52
C LYS A 226 -4.83 2.12 -23.36
N GLU A 227 -5.04 2.64 -22.15
CA GLU A 227 -5.17 1.85 -20.94
C GLU A 227 -6.35 2.36 -20.11
N LEU A 228 -7.23 1.45 -19.71
CA LEU A 228 -8.36 1.74 -18.85
C LEU A 228 -8.26 0.89 -17.59
N GLU A 229 -8.33 1.53 -16.44
CA GLU A 229 -8.48 0.87 -15.15
C GLU A 229 -9.76 1.39 -14.49
N PHE A 230 -10.61 0.48 -14.03
CA PHE A 230 -11.88 0.82 -13.40
C PHE A 230 -12.05 0.01 -12.13
N ASP A 231 -12.13 0.70 -11.00
CA ASP A 231 -12.33 0.11 -9.67
C ASP A 231 -13.70 0.50 -9.13
N SER A 232 -14.56 -0.51 -8.95
CA SER A 232 -15.92 -0.38 -8.40
C SER A 232 -16.16 -1.43 -7.32
N ARG A 233 -15.13 -1.74 -6.51
CA ARG A 233 -15.24 -2.69 -5.37
C ARG A 233 -16.13 -2.21 -4.21
N CYS A 234 -16.83 -1.09 -4.36
CA CYS A 234 -17.58 -0.43 -3.27
C CYS A 234 -19.10 -0.69 -3.27
N GLY A 235 -19.65 -1.50 -4.17
CA GLY A 235 -21.10 -1.78 -4.21
C GLY A 235 -21.54 -2.87 -3.22
N TYR A 236 -22.36 -2.54 -2.22
CA TYR A 236 -22.95 -3.53 -1.29
C TYR A 236 -24.02 -4.43 -1.95
N ASP A 237 -24.68 -3.93 -3.00
CA ASP A 237 -25.79 -4.65 -3.67
C ASP A 237 -25.29 -5.68 -4.69
N GLY A 238 -23.97 -5.77 -4.91
CA GLY A 238 -23.39 -6.69 -5.90
C GLY A 238 -23.85 -6.44 -7.34
N MET A 239 -24.52 -5.32 -7.62
CA MET A 239 -24.97 -4.89 -8.95
C MET A 239 -23.88 -4.10 -9.67
N VAL A 240 -23.90 -4.17 -11.01
CA VAL A 240 -23.03 -3.36 -11.87
C VAL A 240 -23.40 -1.88 -11.76
N SER A 241 -22.42 -1.02 -11.50
CA SER A 241 -22.64 0.42 -11.36
C SER A 241 -23.04 1.08 -12.69
N ALA A 242 -23.75 2.21 -12.61
CA ALA A 242 -24.15 2.96 -13.81
C ALA A 242 -22.97 3.38 -14.70
N PRO A 243 -21.83 3.86 -14.15
CA PRO A 243 -20.61 4.08 -14.94
C PRO A 243 -20.12 2.81 -15.65
N MET A 244 -20.13 1.66 -14.98
CA MET A 244 -19.69 0.41 -15.58
C MET A 244 -20.61 -0.06 -16.72
N ILE A 245 -21.94 0.07 -16.56
CA ILE A 245 -22.92 -0.21 -17.63
C ILE A 245 -22.58 0.58 -18.90
N ARG A 246 -22.16 1.83 -18.73
CA ARG A 246 -21.81 2.70 -19.85
C ARG A 246 -20.45 2.36 -20.46
N ILE A 247 -19.47 1.93 -19.65
CA ILE A 247 -18.19 1.41 -20.13
C ILE A 247 -18.43 0.16 -20.99
N VAL A 248 -19.24 -0.80 -20.53
CA VAL A 248 -19.48 -2.03 -21.32
C VAL A 248 -20.31 -1.80 -22.58
N ALA A 249 -21.09 -0.72 -22.64
CA ALA A 249 -21.82 -0.31 -23.83
C ALA A 249 -20.93 0.33 -24.93
N LEU A 250 -19.65 0.61 -24.64
CA LEU A 250 -18.70 1.11 -25.64
C LEU A 250 -18.46 0.08 -26.74
N ARG A 251 -18.37 0.55 -27.98
CA ARG A 251 -18.09 -0.28 -29.16
C ARG A 251 -16.62 -0.16 -29.52
N ALA A 252 -16.15 -1.05 -30.39
CA ALA A 252 -14.76 -1.05 -30.86
C ALA A 252 -14.32 0.29 -31.50
N VAL A 253 -15.25 0.98 -32.17
CA VAL A 253 -15.00 2.30 -32.77
C VAL A 253 -14.82 3.41 -31.73
N ASP A 254 -15.37 3.23 -30.54
CA ASP A 254 -15.29 4.20 -29.45
C ASP A 254 -13.96 4.05 -28.69
N VAL A 255 -13.26 2.91 -28.80
CA VAL A 255 -11.97 2.62 -28.12
C VAL A 255 -10.91 1.99 -29.06
N PRO A 256 -10.57 2.61 -30.20
CA PRO A 256 -9.74 1.99 -31.24
C PRO A 256 -8.27 1.79 -30.84
N LEU A 257 -7.78 2.45 -29.78
CA LEU A 257 -6.39 2.37 -29.32
C LEU A 257 -6.21 1.51 -28.07
N LEU A 258 -7.27 0.89 -27.56
CA LEU A 258 -7.26 0.21 -26.26
C LEU A 258 -6.38 -1.05 -26.30
N GLN A 259 -5.38 -1.09 -25.41
CA GLN A 259 -4.39 -2.16 -25.31
C GLN A 259 -4.41 -2.87 -23.95
N SER A 260 -4.86 -2.18 -22.90
CA SER A 260 -4.91 -2.70 -21.53
C SER A 260 -6.23 -2.37 -20.87
N VAL A 261 -6.84 -3.36 -20.24
CA VAL A 261 -8.04 -3.19 -19.40
C VAL A 261 -7.80 -3.83 -18.05
N THR A 262 -8.09 -3.10 -16.98
CA THR A 262 -8.07 -3.58 -15.61
C THR A 262 -9.42 -3.29 -14.96
N PHE A 263 -10.09 -4.32 -14.45
CA PHE A 263 -11.36 -4.19 -13.74
C PHE A 263 -11.23 -4.76 -12.32
N TYR A 264 -11.62 -3.98 -11.32
CA TYR A 264 -11.83 -4.45 -9.95
C TYR A 264 -13.31 -4.36 -9.62
N LEU A 265 -13.97 -5.51 -9.53
CA LEU A 265 -15.42 -5.60 -9.41
C LEU A 265 -15.80 -6.54 -8.27
N ASP A 266 -16.63 -6.06 -7.35
CA ASP A 266 -17.16 -6.87 -6.25
C ASP A 266 -18.62 -7.27 -6.53
N LEU A 267 -18.84 -8.02 -7.62
CA LEU A 267 -20.17 -8.47 -8.01
C LEU A 267 -20.54 -9.75 -7.28
N MET A 268 -21.70 -9.74 -6.61
CA MET A 268 -22.25 -10.92 -5.91
C MET A 268 -22.94 -11.90 -6.87
N GLN A 269 -23.42 -11.44 -8.01
CA GLN A 269 -24.03 -12.26 -9.06
C GLN A 269 -23.47 -11.88 -10.43
N PRO A 270 -23.37 -12.85 -11.36
CA PRO A 270 -23.03 -12.54 -12.75
C PRO A 270 -24.12 -11.68 -13.39
N ASP A 271 -23.70 -10.67 -14.16
CA ASP A 271 -24.56 -9.73 -14.88
C ASP A 271 -24.34 -9.91 -16.38
N SER A 272 -25.37 -10.36 -17.10
CA SER A 272 -25.28 -10.68 -18.53
C SER A 272 -24.87 -9.51 -19.42
N ARG A 273 -24.99 -8.26 -18.93
CA ARG A 273 -24.54 -7.07 -19.68
C ARG A 273 -23.02 -7.01 -19.81
N LEU A 274 -22.29 -7.67 -18.92
CA LEU A 274 -20.83 -7.73 -18.97
C LEU A 274 -20.33 -8.79 -19.98
N ASP A 275 -21.14 -9.82 -20.25
CA ASP A 275 -20.76 -10.93 -21.13
C ASP A 275 -20.48 -10.45 -22.56
N ASP A 276 -21.23 -9.45 -23.04
CA ASP A 276 -21.14 -8.95 -24.41
C ASP A 276 -20.22 -7.74 -24.60
N SER A 277 -19.49 -7.33 -23.57
CA SER A 277 -18.61 -6.17 -23.63
C SER A 277 -17.60 -6.26 -24.78
N VAL A 278 -17.70 -5.33 -25.73
CA VAL A 278 -16.80 -5.29 -26.90
C VAL A 278 -15.38 -4.94 -26.49
N LEU A 279 -15.21 -4.24 -25.36
CA LEU A 279 -13.91 -3.82 -24.82
C LEU A 279 -12.93 -4.98 -24.65
N LEU A 280 -13.44 -6.17 -24.31
CA LEU A 280 -12.64 -7.37 -24.07
C LEU A 280 -12.45 -8.22 -25.34
N LYS A 281 -13.06 -7.80 -26.45
CA LYS A 281 -12.99 -8.47 -27.77
C LYS A 281 -12.22 -7.64 -28.80
N VAL A 282 -11.88 -6.37 -28.49
CA VAL A 282 -11.18 -5.49 -29.46
C VAL A 282 -9.82 -6.07 -29.85
N PRO A 283 -9.46 -6.05 -31.15
CA PRO A 283 -8.25 -6.72 -31.65
C PRO A 283 -6.94 -6.08 -31.16
N THR A 284 -6.99 -4.82 -30.73
CA THR A 284 -5.85 -4.08 -30.18
C THR A 284 -5.52 -4.47 -28.75
N LEU A 285 -6.43 -5.17 -28.05
CA LEU A 285 -6.24 -5.55 -26.66
C LEU A 285 -5.10 -6.58 -26.53
N LYS A 286 -4.22 -6.34 -25.56
CA LYS A 286 -3.06 -7.19 -25.28
C LYS A 286 -2.94 -7.60 -23.82
N ARG A 287 -3.54 -6.83 -22.91
CA ARG A 287 -3.47 -7.04 -21.46
C ARG A 287 -4.85 -6.94 -20.84
N VAL A 288 -5.18 -7.93 -20.03
CA VAL A 288 -6.42 -7.96 -19.26
C VAL A 288 -6.08 -8.29 -17.81
N LYS A 289 -6.60 -7.51 -16.88
CA LYS A 289 -6.57 -7.78 -15.45
C LYS A 289 -8.00 -7.76 -14.90
N LEU A 290 -8.46 -8.87 -14.38
CA LEU A 290 -9.80 -9.01 -13.81
C LEU A 290 -9.64 -9.43 -12.35
N HIS A 291 -10.07 -8.56 -11.45
CA HIS A 291 -10.15 -8.82 -10.02
C HIS A 291 -11.64 -8.90 -9.66
N THR A 292 -12.19 -10.10 -9.68
CA THR A 292 -13.62 -10.35 -9.45
C THR A 292 -13.84 -11.32 -8.31
N ARG A 293 -14.99 -11.21 -7.62
CA ARG A 293 -15.42 -12.25 -6.65
C ARG A 293 -16.15 -13.41 -7.30
N ASN A 294 -16.56 -13.33 -8.55
CA ASN A 294 -17.23 -14.43 -9.22
C ASN A 294 -16.53 -14.77 -10.52
N GLY A 295 -16.62 -16.05 -10.89
CA GLY A 295 -16.22 -16.59 -12.18
C GLY A 295 -16.87 -15.85 -13.35
N PRO A 296 -16.49 -16.20 -14.58
CA PRO A 296 -16.51 -15.28 -15.71
C PRO A 296 -17.86 -14.68 -16.01
N VAL A 297 -17.92 -13.36 -15.89
CA VAL A 297 -19.00 -12.50 -16.38
C VAL A 297 -18.59 -11.83 -17.71
N PHE A 298 -17.53 -12.31 -18.36
CA PHE A 298 -16.92 -11.61 -19.48
C PHE A 298 -16.56 -12.57 -20.61
N THR A 299 -17.08 -12.28 -21.80
CA THR A 299 -16.59 -12.94 -23.02
C THR A 299 -15.36 -12.18 -23.53
N VAL A 300 -14.18 -12.75 -23.34
CA VAL A 300 -12.90 -12.16 -23.75
C VAL A 300 -12.35 -12.87 -24.97
N ASN A 301 -11.74 -12.13 -25.90
CA ASN A 301 -10.94 -12.73 -26.97
C ASN A 301 -9.57 -13.15 -26.42
N TRP A 302 -9.50 -14.31 -25.78
CA TRP A 302 -8.28 -14.82 -25.13
C TRP A 302 -7.10 -15.00 -26.10
N ALA A 303 -7.37 -15.33 -27.37
CA ALA A 303 -6.35 -15.67 -28.36
C ALA A 303 -5.38 -14.52 -28.70
N ILE A 304 -5.81 -13.26 -28.54
CA ILE A 304 -5.00 -12.08 -28.87
C ILE A 304 -4.17 -11.55 -27.70
N LEU A 305 -4.39 -12.08 -26.49
CA LEU A 305 -3.78 -11.58 -25.26
C LEU A 305 -2.36 -12.08 -25.06
N THR A 306 -1.55 -11.20 -24.48
CA THR A 306 -0.14 -11.45 -24.12
C THR A 306 0.10 -11.35 -22.62
N SER A 307 -0.82 -10.73 -21.89
CA SER A 307 -0.78 -10.63 -20.43
C SER A 307 -2.18 -10.87 -19.87
N ILE A 308 -2.28 -11.75 -18.89
CA ILE A 308 -3.52 -12.03 -18.19
C ILE A 308 -3.26 -11.99 -16.68
N THR A 309 -4.10 -11.28 -15.95
CA THR A 309 -4.22 -11.38 -14.49
C THR A 309 -5.67 -11.73 -14.15
N LEU A 310 -5.89 -12.88 -13.55
CA LEU A 310 -7.19 -13.35 -13.07
C LEU A 310 -7.06 -13.61 -11.58
N ASP A 311 -7.37 -12.60 -10.80
CA ASP A 311 -7.25 -12.62 -9.35
C ASP A 311 -8.64 -12.76 -8.75
N GLU A 312 -9.09 -14.01 -8.60
CA GLU A 312 -10.38 -14.27 -7.98
C GLU A 312 -10.25 -14.55 -6.49
N TYR A 313 -11.14 -13.89 -5.73
CA TYR A 313 -11.21 -14.01 -4.28
C TYR A 313 -12.09 -15.17 -3.81
N SER A 314 -13.00 -15.65 -4.68
CA SER A 314 -14.01 -16.65 -4.32
C SER A 314 -13.58 -18.09 -4.56
N GLU A 315 -14.25 -18.97 -3.84
CA GLU A 315 -14.09 -20.42 -3.83
C GLU A 315 -14.72 -21.10 -5.05
N SER A 316 -15.50 -20.37 -5.87
CA SER A 316 -16.43 -20.94 -6.85
C SER A 316 -15.87 -21.19 -8.25
N ASN A 317 -14.62 -20.84 -8.54
CA ASN A 317 -14.09 -21.05 -9.88
C ASN A 317 -13.83 -22.53 -10.17
N SER A 318 -14.57 -23.06 -11.15
CA SER A 318 -14.27 -24.38 -11.69
C SER A 318 -12.92 -24.33 -12.40
N HIS A 319 -12.02 -25.24 -12.06
CA HIS A 319 -10.72 -25.39 -12.72
C HIS A 319 -10.86 -25.46 -14.25
N ASP A 320 -11.95 -26.09 -14.69
CA ASP A 320 -12.41 -26.25 -16.06
C ASP A 320 -12.32 -24.96 -16.88
N TYR A 321 -12.75 -23.84 -16.28
CA TYR A 321 -12.79 -22.56 -16.97
C TYR A 321 -11.39 -21.96 -17.17
N LEU A 322 -10.54 -22.02 -16.14
CA LEU A 322 -9.15 -21.55 -16.26
C LEU A 322 -8.37 -22.39 -17.28
N VAL A 323 -8.61 -23.70 -17.34
CA VAL A 323 -8.04 -24.58 -18.36
C VAL A 323 -8.45 -24.11 -19.75
N GLU A 324 -9.73 -23.83 -19.96
CA GLU A 324 -10.25 -23.34 -21.24
C GLU A 324 -9.60 -22.00 -21.64
N ILE A 325 -9.54 -21.02 -20.73
CA ILE A 325 -8.90 -19.73 -20.98
C ILE A 325 -7.44 -19.90 -21.40
N LEU A 326 -6.66 -20.68 -20.64
CA LEU A 326 -5.25 -20.87 -20.91
C LEU A 326 -5.03 -21.66 -22.22
N GLN A 327 -5.94 -22.57 -22.56
CA GLN A 327 -5.91 -23.26 -23.85
C GLN A 327 -6.15 -22.31 -25.02
N GLN A 328 -7.03 -21.32 -24.87
CA GLN A 328 -7.29 -20.31 -25.90
C GLN A 328 -6.15 -19.26 -25.98
N THR A 329 -5.44 -18.99 -24.89
CA THR A 329 -4.42 -17.93 -24.81
C THR A 329 -3.02 -18.39 -25.25
N LYS A 330 -2.86 -18.80 -26.51
CA LYS A 330 -1.55 -19.30 -27.00
C LYS A 330 -0.44 -18.24 -27.06
N GLY A 331 -0.80 -16.96 -27.14
CA GLY A 331 0.13 -15.81 -27.19
C GLY A 331 0.62 -15.31 -25.83
N LEU A 332 0.28 -16.00 -24.72
CA LEU A 332 0.55 -15.53 -23.36
C LEU A 332 2.05 -15.42 -23.08
N VAL A 333 2.49 -14.24 -22.64
CA VAL A 333 3.86 -13.93 -22.18
C VAL A 333 3.93 -13.77 -20.67
N PHE A 334 2.89 -13.18 -20.07
CA PHE A 334 2.74 -12.99 -18.63
C PHE A 334 1.40 -13.56 -18.15
N GLY A 335 1.41 -14.44 -17.17
CA GLY A 335 0.19 -14.93 -16.51
C GLY A 335 0.25 -14.72 -15.00
N ASP A 336 -0.86 -14.30 -14.42
CA ASP A 336 -1.08 -14.25 -12.97
C ASP A 336 -2.47 -14.78 -12.67
N ILE A 337 -2.58 -15.99 -12.13
CA ILE A 337 -3.87 -16.67 -11.97
C ILE A 337 -4.11 -17.16 -10.55
N GLY A 338 -5.33 -16.97 -10.07
CA GLY A 338 -5.87 -17.62 -8.88
C GLY A 338 -6.74 -18.81 -9.26
N VAL A 339 -6.43 -19.99 -8.71
CA VAL A 339 -7.20 -21.22 -8.87
C VAL A 339 -7.97 -21.48 -7.56
N GLY A 340 -9.31 -21.52 -7.68
CA GLY A 340 -10.25 -21.72 -6.57
C GLY A 340 -10.38 -23.17 -6.12
N LEU A 341 -11.37 -23.45 -5.27
CA LEU A 341 -11.62 -24.78 -4.70
C LEU A 341 -12.48 -25.62 -5.65
N GLY A 342 -11.83 -26.34 -6.55
CA GLY A 342 -12.50 -27.30 -7.42
C GLY A 342 -11.66 -28.58 -7.53
N ARG A 343 -12.31 -29.72 -7.74
CA ARG A 343 -11.59 -30.90 -8.25
C ARG A 343 -11.52 -30.76 -9.76
N LEU A 344 -10.33 -30.92 -10.36
CA LEU A 344 -10.25 -31.22 -11.79
C LEU A 344 -11.09 -32.48 -12.04
N GLN A 345 -12.07 -32.40 -12.94
CA GLN A 345 -12.74 -33.61 -13.44
C GLN A 345 -11.69 -34.55 -14.04
N GLU A 346 -11.85 -35.87 -13.81
CA GLU A 346 -10.87 -36.88 -14.22
C GLU A 346 -10.65 -36.96 -15.75
N HIS A 347 -11.48 -36.28 -16.54
CA HIS A 347 -11.61 -36.45 -17.99
C HIS A 347 -10.96 -35.34 -18.83
N TYR A 348 -10.05 -34.52 -18.31
CA TYR A 348 -9.34 -33.52 -19.12
C TYR A 348 -8.37 -34.18 -20.11
N PRO A 349 -8.63 -34.12 -21.44
CA PRO A 349 -7.77 -34.78 -22.42
C PRO A 349 -6.56 -33.93 -22.82
N ASP A 350 -6.61 -32.62 -22.61
CA ASP A 350 -5.76 -31.68 -23.36
C ASP A 350 -4.73 -30.93 -22.51
N ASN A 351 -3.46 -31.13 -22.86
CA ASN A 351 -2.33 -30.36 -22.33
C ASN A 351 -2.44 -28.87 -22.70
N ILE A 352 -2.18 -28.00 -21.73
CA ILE A 352 -2.13 -26.55 -21.90
C ILE A 352 -0.72 -26.16 -22.37
N ASN A 353 -0.55 -25.95 -23.67
CA ASN A 353 0.70 -25.46 -24.24
C ASN A 353 0.75 -23.92 -24.25
N LEU A 354 1.72 -23.34 -23.54
CA LEU A 354 1.98 -21.89 -23.43
C LEU A 354 3.42 -21.59 -23.88
N PRO A 355 3.69 -21.62 -25.20
CA PRO A 355 5.05 -21.60 -25.74
C PRO A 355 5.79 -20.27 -25.57
N PHE A 356 5.08 -19.17 -25.29
CA PHE A 356 5.64 -17.84 -25.14
C PHE A 356 5.68 -17.34 -23.69
N LEU A 357 5.21 -18.14 -22.74
CA LEU A 357 5.08 -17.74 -21.34
C LEU A 357 6.46 -17.58 -20.69
N LYS A 358 6.80 -16.35 -20.28
CA LYS A 358 8.07 -15.99 -19.64
C LYS A 358 7.93 -15.80 -18.14
N THR A 359 6.77 -15.28 -17.71
CA THR A 359 6.52 -14.95 -16.31
C THR A 359 5.17 -15.52 -15.91
N PHE A 360 5.15 -16.30 -14.83
CA PHE A 360 3.93 -16.94 -14.36
C PHE A 360 3.81 -16.88 -12.85
N PHE A 361 2.71 -16.28 -12.39
CA PHE A 361 2.28 -16.23 -11.01
C PHE A 361 1.07 -17.15 -10.86
N VAL A 362 1.09 -18.02 -9.86
CA VAL A 362 -0.03 -18.92 -9.58
C VAL A 362 -0.37 -18.88 -8.10
N ARG A 363 -1.66 -18.89 -7.81
CA ARG A 363 -2.21 -19.05 -6.47
C ARG A 363 -3.26 -20.15 -6.52
N GLU A 364 -2.89 -21.36 -6.16
CA GLU A 364 -3.82 -22.49 -6.10
C GLU A 364 -4.21 -22.73 -4.64
N ARG A 365 -5.51 -22.76 -4.32
CA ARG A 365 -6.00 -23.11 -2.98
C ARG A 365 -6.47 -24.55 -2.99
N ASN A 366 -5.98 -25.35 -2.04
CA ASN A 366 -6.49 -26.72 -1.81
C ASN A 366 -6.90 -26.88 -0.33
N PHE A 367 -8.18 -26.69 -0.01
CA PHE A 367 -8.70 -26.99 1.33
C PHE A 367 -9.10 -28.45 1.41
N GLY A 368 -8.23 -29.26 2.01
CA GLY A 368 -8.56 -30.62 2.40
C GLY A 368 -7.34 -31.47 2.64
N SER A 369 -7.51 -32.58 3.37
CA SER A 369 -6.57 -33.70 3.38
C SER A 369 -6.59 -34.43 2.02
N ALA A 370 -6.52 -33.67 0.92
CA ALA A 370 -6.64 -34.17 -0.44
C ALA A 370 -5.76 -35.41 -0.53
N THR A 371 -6.43 -36.55 -0.69
CA THR A 371 -5.79 -37.83 -0.96
C THR A 371 -4.81 -37.59 -2.09
N SER A 372 -3.53 -37.90 -1.84
CA SER A 372 -2.45 -37.95 -2.83
C SER A 372 -3.01 -38.38 -4.20
N GLY A 373 -3.14 -37.44 -5.16
CA GLY A 373 -3.65 -37.76 -6.50
C GLY A 373 -4.52 -36.72 -7.20
N ALA A 374 -4.99 -35.65 -6.54
CA ALA A 374 -5.64 -34.56 -7.26
C ALA A 374 -4.62 -33.85 -8.16
N ARG A 375 -4.87 -33.84 -9.48
CA ARG A 375 -4.01 -33.15 -10.45
C ARG A 375 -4.04 -31.64 -10.17
N SER A 376 -2.89 -30.98 -10.28
CA SER A 376 -2.80 -29.52 -10.31
C SER A 376 -3.11 -29.01 -11.70
N ILE A 377 -3.55 -27.75 -11.83
CA ILE A 377 -3.54 -27.07 -13.14
C ILE A 377 -2.14 -27.07 -13.77
N LEU A 378 -1.08 -27.02 -12.95
CA LEU A 378 0.30 -27.02 -13.39
C LEU A 378 0.70 -28.33 -14.07
N ASP A 379 0.04 -29.45 -13.72
CA ASP A 379 0.27 -30.75 -14.38
C ASP A 379 -0.11 -30.71 -15.86
N LEU A 380 -1.04 -29.84 -16.22
CA LEU A 380 -1.51 -29.64 -17.59
C LEU A 380 -0.64 -28.64 -18.36
N ILE A 381 0.08 -27.75 -17.67
CA ILE A 381 0.82 -26.64 -18.31
C ILE A 381 2.19 -27.09 -18.82
N THR A 382 2.49 -26.72 -20.06
CA THR A 382 3.80 -26.82 -20.70
C THR A 382 4.25 -25.41 -21.09
N ALA A 383 5.30 -24.91 -20.43
CA ALA A 383 5.84 -23.56 -20.62
C ALA A 383 7.38 -23.61 -20.79
N PRO A 384 7.89 -24.00 -21.97
CA PRO A 384 9.30 -24.36 -22.16
C PRO A 384 10.27 -23.18 -22.04
N ILE A 385 9.78 -21.95 -22.17
CA ILE A 385 10.59 -20.72 -22.05
C ILE A 385 10.33 -19.95 -20.76
N LEU A 386 9.63 -20.54 -19.79
CA LEU A 386 9.34 -19.89 -18.52
C LEU A 386 10.64 -19.50 -17.80
N GLU A 387 10.78 -18.22 -17.46
CA GLU A 387 11.97 -17.66 -16.81
C GLU A 387 11.69 -17.31 -15.34
N ILE A 388 10.49 -16.84 -15.04
CA ILE A 388 10.08 -16.40 -13.70
C ILE A 388 8.82 -17.16 -13.29
N PHE A 389 8.91 -17.90 -12.19
CA PHE A 389 7.79 -18.64 -11.63
C PHE A 389 7.59 -18.26 -10.15
N TYR A 390 6.36 -17.89 -9.80
CA TYR A 390 6.01 -17.45 -8.46
C TYR A 390 4.73 -18.15 -7.99
N VAL A 391 4.76 -18.77 -6.81
CA VAL A 391 3.62 -19.45 -6.18
C VAL A 391 3.22 -18.66 -4.94
N ARG A 392 2.00 -18.08 -4.90
CA ARG A 392 1.55 -17.12 -3.85
C ARG A 392 1.04 -17.74 -2.55
N ARG A 393 0.52 -18.97 -2.56
CA ARG A 393 -0.04 -19.66 -1.38
C ARG A 393 0.03 -21.19 -1.54
N GLU A 394 -0.13 -21.88 -0.41
CA GLU A 394 -0.07 -23.32 -0.27
C GLU A 394 -1.05 -24.07 -1.17
N ALA A 395 -0.49 -24.90 -2.04
CA ALA A 395 -1.14 -26.12 -2.45
C ALA A 395 -0.09 -27.24 -2.38
N PHE A 396 -0.45 -28.36 -1.76
CA PHE A 396 0.32 -29.61 -1.82
C PHE A 396 0.27 -30.14 -3.24
N LEU A 397 1.29 -29.85 -4.04
CA LEU A 397 1.34 -30.24 -5.43
C LEU A 397 2.71 -30.79 -5.76
N ASP A 398 2.74 -31.92 -6.46
CA ASP A 398 3.96 -32.42 -7.09
C ASP A 398 4.26 -31.57 -8.33
N PHE A 399 5.17 -30.60 -8.19
CA PHE A 399 5.59 -29.76 -9.31
C PHE A 399 6.60 -30.45 -10.24
N SER A 400 7.04 -31.68 -9.96
CA SER A 400 8.13 -32.32 -10.70
C SER A 400 7.85 -32.42 -12.20
N GLY A 401 6.61 -32.77 -12.57
CA GLY A 401 6.17 -32.81 -13.95
C GLY A 401 6.26 -31.45 -14.64
N PHE A 402 5.80 -30.40 -13.97
CA PHE A 402 5.82 -29.03 -14.47
C PHE A 402 7.24 -28.49 -14.67
N PHE A 403 8.13 -28.70 -13.70
CA PHE A 403 9.52 -28.24 -13.78
C PHE A 403 10.31 -28.95 -14.88
N LYS A 404 10.08 -30.25 -15.11
CA LYS A 404 10.65 -30.98 -16.27
C LYS A 404 10.26 -30.35 -17.60
N ARG A 405 9.03 -29.84 -17.71
CA ARG A 405 8.51 -29.16 -18.92
C ARG A 405 8.93 -27.69 -19.02
N SER A 406 9.50 -27.13 -17.95
CA SER A 406 9.87 -25.71 -17.85
C SER A 406 11.34 -25.52 -17.39
N PRO A 407 12.34 -26.06 -18.13
CA PRO A 407 13.74 -26.16 -17.65
C PRO A 407 14.51 -24.83 -17.63
N ARG A 408 13.90 -23.73 -18.09
CA ARG A 408 14.54 -22.41 -18.24
C ARG A 408 14.29 -21.46 -17.07
N ILE A 409 13.62 -21.91 -16.02
CA ILE A 409 13.32 -21.07 -14.87
C ILE A 409 14.62 -20.57 -14.23
N ARG A 410 14.72 -19.25 -14.11
CA ARG A 410 15.85 -18.52 -13.52
C ARG A 410 15.49 -17.95 -12.16
N LYS A 411 14.23 -17.55 -11.98
CA LYS A 411 13.70 -17.03 -10.72
C LYS A 411 12.54 -17.89 -10.25
N LEU A 412 12.68 -18.47 -9.07
CA LEU A 412 11.65 -19.28 -8.44
C LEU A 412 11.33 -18.71 -7.07
N SER A 413 10.06 -18.48 -6.80
CA SER A 413 9.59 -18.16 -5.46
C SER A 413 8.36 -18.97 -5.11
N MET A 414 8.38 -19.64 -3.97
CA MET A 414 7.30 -20.52 -3.55
C MET A 414 7.33 -20.75 -2.03
N PRO A 415 6.18 -21.08 -1.41
CA PRO A 415 6.20 -21.56 -0.05
C PRO A 415 6.87 -22.95 0.01
N TYR A 416 7.48 -23.30 1.15
CA TYR A 416 7.78 -24.71 1.43
C TYR A 416 6.49 -25.44 1.87
N PHE A 417 6.45 -26.77 1.74
CA PHE A 417 5.22 -27.56 1.99
C PHE A 417 5.15 -28.06 3.45
N ASP A 418 4.00 -27.92 4.11
CA ASP A 418 3.88 -28.27 5.54
C ASP A 418 4.12 -29.76 5.86
N LYS A 419 3.91 -30.64 4.87
CA LYS A 419 4.15 -32.09 4.99
C LYS A 419 5.56 -32.50 4.59
N ASP A 420 6.31 -31.63 3.93
CA ASP A 420 7.67 -31.90 3.49
C ASP A 420 8.66 -31.55 4.62
N THR A 421 8.54 -32.29 5.73
CA THR A 421 9.31 -32.06 6.97
C THR A 421 10.82 -32.15 6.79
N LEU A 422 11.29 -32.79 5.71
CA LEU A 422 12.70 -32.94 5.35
C LEU A 422 13.07 -32.19 4.05
N LEU A 423 12.15 -31.39 3.50
CA LEU A 423 12.32 -30.68 2.24
C LEU A 423 12.76 -31.59 1.06
N THR A 424 12.41 -32.88 1.10
CA THR A 424 12.87 -33.87 0.13
C THR A 424 12.15 -33.72 -1.21
N ASP A 425 10.86 -33.44 -1.19
CA ASP A 425 10.10 -33.12 -2.40
C ASP A 425 10.64 -31.82 -2.99
N THR A 426 10.94 -30.85 -2.11
CA THR A 426 11.59 -29.59 -2.44
C THR A 426 12.92 -29.78 -3.18
N MET A 427 13.79 -30.65 -2.66
CA MET A 427 15.04 -30.99 -3.32
C MET A 427 14.81 -31.65 -4.68
N ALA A 428 13.87 -32.59 -4.76
CA ALA A 428 13.62 -33.39 -5.95
C ALA A 428 13.27 -32.52 -7.15
N PHE A 429 12.34 -31.56 -7.00
CA PHE A 429 11.99 -30.70 -8.12
C PHE A 429 13.02 -29.63 -8.44
N LEU A 430 13.78 -29.12 -7.46
CA LEU A 430 14.87 -28.19 -7.74
C LEU A 430 15.98 -28.84 -8.59
N GLY A 431 16.10 -30.18 -8.51
CA GLY A 431 16.93 -30.97 -9.43
C GLY A 431 16.57 -30.80 -10.91
N HIS A 432 15.33 -30.37 -11.23
CA HIS A 432 14.88 -30.08 -12.59
C HIS A 432 15.11 -28.63 -13.04
N CYS A 433 15.69 -27.78 -12.19
CA CYS A 433 15.92 -26.35 -12.45
C CYS A 433 17.41 -25.97 -12.48
N PRO A 434 18.24 -26.54 -13.38
CA PRO A 434 19.68 -26.26 -13.42
C PRO A 434 20.03 -24.81 -13.80
N SER A 435 19.08 -24.10 -14.42
CA SER A 435 19.22 -22.70 -14.84
C SER A 435 18.93 -21.68 -13.73
N LEU A 436 18.50 -22.13 -12.56
CA LEU A 436 18.03 -21.27 -11.48
C LEU A 436 19.16 -20.37 -10.95
N THR A 437 18.91 -19.06 -10.93
CA THR A 437 19.82 -18.03 -10.41
C THR A 437 19.31 -17.37 -9.14
N GLU A 438 17.99 -17.32 -8.96
CA GLU A 438 17.31 -16.74 -7.80
C GLU A 438 16.27 -17.72 -7.25
N LEU A 439 16.35 -18.03 -5.95
CA LEU A 439 15.41 -18.89 -5.23
C LEU A 439 14.93 -18.17 -3.97
N SER A 440 13.62 -18.08 -3.79
CA SER A 440 13.00 -17.52 -2.59
C SER A 440 11.97 -18.50 -2.02
N LEU A 441 12.30 -19.10 -0.89
CA LEU A 441 11.43 -19.97 -0.11
C LEU A 441 10.95 -19.21 1.13
N PHE A 442 9.65 -19.29 1.40
CA PHE A 442 9.01 -18.55 2.50
C PHE A 442 8.00 -19.45 3.23
N PRO A 443 7.62 -19.10 4.48
CA PRO A 443 6.70 -19.91 5.25
C PRO A 443 5.30 -20.00 4.64
N GLY A 444 4.71 -21.19 4.73
CA GLY A 444 3.27 -21.37 4.63
C GLY A 444 2.54 -20.72 5.81
N ASN A 445 1.24 -20.45 5.64
CA ASN A 445 0.34 -19.89 6.65
C ASN A 445 0.08 -20.80 7.86
N TRP A 446 0.31 -22.12 7.78
CA TRP A 446 -0.14 -23.08 8.80
C TRP A 446 0.96 -23.91 9.46
N MET A 447 2.20 -23.44 9.41
CA MET A 447 3.31 -24.21 9.98
C MET A 447 3.29 -24.24 11.51
N MET A 448 3.09 -25.44 12.06
CA MET A 448 3.21 -25.71 13.49
C MET A 448 4.61 -26.26 13.87
N ASP A 449 5.28 -26.95 12.94
CA ASP A 449 6.56 -27.62 13.17
C ASP A 449 7.65 -27.14 12.20
N ALA A 450 8.87 -26.97 12.71
CA ALA A 450 10.04 -26.57 11.94
C ALA A 450 10.61 -27.76 11.14
N PRO A 451 10.75 -27.69 9.80
CA PRO A 451 11.33 -28.77 9.00
C PRO A 451 12.84 -28.85 9.23
N ASP A 452 13.41 -30.06 9.14
CA ASP A 452 14.86 -30.24 9.18
C ASP A 452 15.46 -29.89 7.81
N ALA A 453 16.12 -28.73 7.75
CA ALA A 453 16.74 -28.21 6.55
C ALA A 453 18.20 -28.68 6.35
N ASN A 454 18.76 -29.55 7.21
CA ASN A 454 20.17 -29.94 7.09
C ASN A 454 20.47 -30.60 5.73
N ARG A 455 19.66 -31.58 5.33
CA ARG A 455 19.85 -32.30 4.07
C ARG A 455 19.62 -31.38 2.86
N PHE A 456 18.60 -30.54 2.93
CA PHE A 456 18.26 -29.56 1.90
C PHE A 456 19.39 -28.57 1.63
N LEU A 457 19.92 -27.93 2.67
CA LEU A 457 21.01 -26.98 2.53
C LEU A 457 22.29 -27.64 2.00
N ARG A 458 22.61 -28.86 2.46
CA ARG A 458 23.78 -29.60 1.96
C ARG A 458 23.68 -29.92 0.48
N ALA A 459 22.51 -30.19 -0.07
CA ALA A 459 22.33 -30.51 -1.48
C ALA A 459 22.82 -29.41 -2.45
N PHE A 460 22.86 -28.15 -1.99
CA PHE A 460 23.38 -27.02 -2.78
C PHE A 460 24.91 -26.92 -2.80
N VAL A 461 25.61 -27.73 -2.01
CA VAL A 461 27.08 -27.68 -1.89
C VAL A 461 27.75 -29.05 -1.98
N GLU A 462 27.02 -30.13 -1.66
CA GLU A 462 27.48 -31.51 -1.58
C GLU A 462 26.46 -32.43 -2.26
N GLY A 463 26.92 -33.42 -3.02
CA GLY A 463 26.03 -34.44 -3.60
C GLY A 463 26.76 -35.44 -4.49
N ASP A 464 26.51 -36.73 -4.26
CA ASP A 464 27.08 -37.84 -5.06
C ASP A 464 26.65 -37.79 -6.53
N THR A 465 25.47 -37.22 -6.81
CA THR A 465 24.91 -37.03 -8.15
C THR A 465 25.13 -35.62 -8.70
N GLY A 466 25.90 -34.79 -7.99
CA GLY A 466 26.10 -33.37 -8.29
C GLY A 466 25.28 -32.44 -7.39
N VAL A 467 25.59 -31.16 -7.48
CA VAL A 467 24.98 -30.07 -6.69
C VAL A 467 23.68 -29.60 -7.35
N ILE A 468 22.61 -29.42 -6.56
CA ILE A 468 21.36 -28.84 -7.07
C ILE A 468 21.54 -27.35 -7.37
N CYS A 469 20.91 -26.87 -8.44
CA CYS A 469 20.94 -25.46 -8.87
C CYS A 469 22.36 -24.84 -8.86
N PRO A 470 23.31 -25.33 -9.69
CA PRO A 470 24.71 -24.91 -9.65
C PRO A 470 24.90 -23.43 -10.01
N ARG A 471 23.92 -22.81 -10.69
CA ARG A 471 23.95 -21.39 -11.08
C ARG A 471 23.32 -20.43 -10.07
N LEU A 472 22.79 -20.97 -8.96
CA LEU A 472 22.11 -20.18 -7.95
C LEU A 472 23.08 -19.18 -7.28
N GLN A 473 22.70 -17.91 -7.27
CA GLN A 473 23.50 -16.79 -6.76
C GLN A 473 22.75 -16.01 -5.69
N ASP A 474 21.42 -15.92 -5.82
CA ASP A 474 20.55 -15.26 -4.86
C ASP A 474 19.65 -16.30 -4.19
N PHE A 475 19.80 -16.46 -2.88
CA PHE A 475 19.01 -17.41 -2.11
C PHE A 475 18.36 -16.70 -0.94
N GLN A 476 17.05 -16.88 -0.82
CA GLN A 476 16.24 -16.37 0.27
C GLN A 476 15.47 -17.55 0.84
N PHE A 477 15.68 -17.81 2.13
CA PHE A 477 15.01 -18.86 2.86
C PHE A 477 14.53 -18.25 4.17
N GLU A 478 13.23 -17.97 4.22
CA GLU A 478 12.55 -17.33 5.34
C GLU A 478 11.63 -18.35 6.02
N GLY A 479 11.39 -18.17 7.31
CA GLY A 479 10.53 -19.05 8.11
C GLY A 479 11.25 -19.72 9.27
N ILE A 480 10.57 -20.66 9.92
CA ILE A 480 11.09 -21.42 11.07
C ILE A 480 11.50 -22.81 10.57
N TYR A 481 12.79 -23.13 10.59
CA TYR A 481 13.32 -24.43 10.15
C TYR A 481 14.58 -24.81 10.92
N ASP A 482 14.74 -26.09 11.23
CA ASP A 482 15.84 -26.60 12.06
C ASP A 482 17.06 -26.95 11.18
N PHE A 483 18.24 -26.47 11.58
CA PHE A 483 19.51 -26.87 10.97
C PHE A 483 20.68 -26.66 11.92
N SER A 484 21.78 -27.39 11.68
CA SER A 484 22.99 -27.28 12.50
C SER A 484 23.90 -26.13 12.05
N LEU A 485 24.67 -25.56 12.98
CA LEU A 485 25.73 -24.60 12.68
C LEU A 485 26.77 -25.17 11.68
N GLN A 486 27.04 -26.47 11.76
CA GLN A 486 27.96 -27.14 10.84
C GLN A 486 27.42 -27.11 9.40
N THR A 487 26.13 -27.39 9.21
CA THR A 487 25.51 -27.28 7.89
C THR A 487 25.53 -25.86 7.37
N LEU A 488 25.30 -24.85 8.21
CA LEU A 488 25.41 -23.44 7.81
C LEU A 488 26.83 -23.09 7.33
N ARG A 489 27.87 -23.52 8.06
CA ARG A 489 29.27 -23.31 7.66
C ARG A 489 29.55 -23.94 6.30
N LEU A 490 29.19 -25.22 6.13
CA LEU A 490 29.35 -25.93 4.87
C LEU A 490 28.62 -25.24 3.71
N PHE A 491 27.38 -24.80 3.92
CA PHE A 491 26.59 -24.10 2.91
C PHE A 491 27.20 -22.76 2.47
N LEU A 492 27.75 -21.99 3.41
CA LEU A 492 28.39 -20.71 3.14
C LEU A 492 29.75 -20.86 2.45
N GLU A 493 30.52 -21.88 2.81
CA GLU A 493 31.89 -22.11 2.32
C GLU A 493 31.93 -22.89 1.00
N GLY A 494 31.00 -23.82 0.80
CA GLY A 494 30.96 -24.72 -0.35
C GLY A 494 30.78 -24.04 -1.71
N ARG A 495 30.35 -22.77 -1.74
CA ARG A 495 30.23 -21.96 -2.97
C ARG A 495 31.25 -20.82 -3.09
N GLN A 496 32.26 -20.75 -2.23
CA GLN A 496 33.28 -19.69 -2.32
C GLN A 496 34.32 -19.98 -3.41
N ARG A 497 34.84 -18.91 -4.04
CA ARG A 497 35.74 -18.90 -5.22
C ARG A 497 37.03 -19.75 -5.13
N GLY A 498 37.33 -20.38 -3.99
CA GLY A 498 38.50 -21.24 -3.80
C GLY A 498 38.22 -22.72 -3.50
N ILE A 499 36.99 -23.08 -3.12
CA ILE A 499 36.61 -24.44 -2.68
C ILE A 499 35.51 -25.04 -3.57
N ALA A 500 34.76 -24.20 -4.29
CA ALA A 500 33.66 -24.65 -5.13
C ALA A 500 34.12 -25.66 -6.19
N ALA A 501 33.36 -26.76 -6.32
CA ALA A 501 33.44 -27.63 -7.49
C ALA A 501 33.37 -26.76 -8.76
N ARG A 502 34.18 -27.04 -9.79
CA ARG A 502 34.50 -26.19 -10.95
C ARG A 502 33.31 -25.52 -11.69
N ASN A 503 32.07 -25.88 -11.39
CA ASN A 503 30.84 -25.45 -12.08
C ASN A 503 29.79 -24.78 -11.17
N VAL A 504 30.10 -24.48 -9.90
CA VAL A 504 29.15 -23.84 -8.96
C VAL A 504 29.42 -22.33 -8.84
N MET A 505 28.38 -21.51 -9.01
CA MET A 505 28.47 -20.05 -8.91
C MET A 505 28.49 -19.58 -7.45
N PRO A 506 29.27 -18.52 -7.11
CA PRO A 506 29.31 -17.99 -5.76
C PRO A 506 28.05 -17.21 -5.40
N TRP A 507 27.72 -17.19 -4.11
CA TRP A 507 26.63 -16.39 -3.56
C TRP A 507 26.84 -14.89 -3.80
N LYS A 508 25.79 -14.20 -4.27
CA LYS A 508 25.72 -12.73 -4.37
C LYS A 508 24.87 -12.16 -3.25
N ARG A 509 23.65 -12.69 -3.09
CA ARG A 509 22.72 -12.32 -2.01
C ARG A 509 22.28 -13.58 -1.28
N LEU A 510 22.32 -13.52 0.05
CA LEU A 510 21.84 -14.60 0.90
C LEU A 510 20.96 -14.02 2.02
N VAL A 511 19.73 -14.50 2.11
CA VAL A 511 18.83 -14.22 3.22
C VAL A 511 18.48 -15.55 3.85
N ILE A 512 18.84 -15.72 5.12
CA ILE A 512 18.58 -16.95 5.86
C ILE A 512 18.20 -16.59 7.30
N ASP A 513 17.07 -17.10 7.74
CA ASP A 513 16.68 -17.07 9.15
C ASP A 513 17.55 -18.06 9.96
N ILE A 514 18.12 -17.59 11.06
CA ILE A 514 18.95 -18.39 11.98
C ILE A 514 18.23 -18.71 13.30
N GLY A 515 16.98 -18.26 13.45
CA GLY A 515 16.13 -18.50 14.61
C GLY A 515 15.92 -19.99 14.88
N GLY A 516 15.94 -20.82 13.83
CA GLY A 516 15.81 -22.27 13.95
C GLY A 516 17.04 -23.03 14.45
N ILE A 517 18.20 -22.37 14.67
CA ILE A 517 19.29 -22.98 15.43
C ILE A 517 18.90 -22.95 16.91
N LYS A 518 18.44 -24.10 17.44
CA LYS A 518 17.90 -24.21 18.82
C LYS A 518 18.93 -23.88 19.90
N ASP A 519 20.19 -24.25 19.71
CA ASP A 519 21.25 -23.97 20.66
C ASP A 519 21.66 -22.48 20.62
N ARG A 520 21.63 -21.83 21.79
CA ARG A 520 21.86 -20.38 21.91
C ARG A 520 23.30 -20.01 21.57
N GLU A 521 24.26 -20.83 21.98
CA GLU A 521 25.68 -20.60 21.70
C GLU A 521 25.95 -20.74 20.20
N ALA A 522 25.46 -21.82 19.58
CA ALA A 522 25.56 -22.06 18.15
C ALA A 522 24.90 -20.94 17.33
N ARG A 523 23.76 -20.40 17.77
CA ARG A 523 23.10 -19.25 17.12
C ARG A 523 23.93 -17.98 17.21
N GLN A 524 24.58 -17.74 18.35
CA GLN A 524 25.51 -16.62 18.50
C GLN A 524 26.72 -16.78 17.56
N GLN A 525 27.29 -17.98 17.48
CA GLN A 525 28.38 -18.29 16.56
C GLN A 525 27.96 -18.15 15.09
N ALA A 526 26.73 -18.57 14.73
CA ALA A 526 26.17 -18.36 13.39
C ALA A 526 26.05 -16.87 13.05
N SER A 527 25.60 -16.05 13.99
CA SER A 527 25.47 -14.60 13.80
C SER A 527 26.82 -13.94 13.50
N VAL A 528 27.87 -14.31 14.25
CA VAL A 528 29.24 -13.83 14.02
C VAL A 528 29.74 -14.27 12.63
N LEU A 529 29.48 -15.52 12.24
CA LEU A 529 29.86 -16.04 10.93
C LEU A 529 29.20 -15.26 9.77
N LEU A 530 27.90 -14.96 9.88
CA LEU A 530 27.18 -14.21 8.85
C LEU A 530 27.72 -12.77 8.72
N LEU A 531 28.06 -12.10 9.83
CA LEU A 531 28.68 -10.77 9.80
C LEU A 531 30.05 -10.79 9.09
N GLN A 532 30.88 -11.79 9.38
CA GLN A 532 32.17 -11.95 8.71
C GLN A 532 32.02 -12.15 7.20
N LYS A 533 31.06 -12.98 6.77
CA LYS A 533 30.80 -13.21 5.35
C LYS A 533 30.18 -11.97 4.66
N ASN A 534 29.40 -11.18 5.38
CA ASN A 534 28.87 -9.91 4.87
C ASN A 534 30.00 -8.90 4.58
N ALA A 535 30.98 -8.80 5.49
CA ALA A 535 32.17 -7.99 5.29
C ALA A 535 33.02 -8.45 4.09
N ALA A 536 32.94 -9.73 3.70
CA ALA A 536 33.60 -10.28 2.53
C ALA A 536 32.85 -10.05 1.20
N GLY A 537 31.77 -9.25 1.20
CA GLY A 537 31.08 -8.77 0.00
C GLY A 537 29.85 -9.59 -0.43
N VAL A 538 29.40 -10.57 0.36
CA VAL A 538 28.12 -11.27 0.14
C VAL A 538 27.04 -10.52 0.90
N ILE A 539 25.96 -10.08 0.25
CA ILE A 539 24.89 -9.36 0.96
C ILE A 539 24.11 -10.37 1.80
N ILE A 540 24.38 -10.39 3.10
CA ILE A 540 23.74 -11.30 4.05
C ILE A 540 22.77 -10.55 4.95
N ARG A 541 21.51 -10.99 4.98
CA ARG A 541 20.54 -10.56 6.00
C ARG A 541 20.14 -11.75 6.86
N ALA A 542 20.35 -11.61 8.17
CA ALA A 542 19.81 -12.51 9.17
C ALA A 542 18.50 -11.90 9.69
N SER A 543 17.38 -12.58 9.48
CA SER A 543 16.15 -12.31 10.24
C SER A 543 16.24 -13.03 11.58
N ASN A 544 15.83 -12.34 12.64
CA ASN A 544 15.44 -12.99 13.89
C ASN A 544 13.94 -12.72 14.02
N HIS A 545 13.10 -13.67 13.63
CA HIS A 545 11.69 -13.59 14.01
C HIS A 545 11.60 -13.70 15.54
N LYS A 546 11.03 -12.67 16.17
CA LYS A 546 10.63 -12.66 17.58
C LYS A 546 9.13 -12.83 17.67
#